data_AF-A0AA39HT99-F1
#
_entry.id   AF-A0AA39HT99-F1
#
_cell.length_a   1.000
_cell.length_b   1.000
_cell.length_c   1.000
_cell.angle_alpha   90.00
_cell.angle_beta   90.00
_cell.angle_gamma   90.00
#
_symmetry.space_group_name_H-M   'P 1'
#
loop_
_entity.id
_entity.type
_entity.pdbx_description
1 polymer ?
#
loop_
_entity_poly.entity_id
_entity_poly.type
_entity_poly.pdbx_seq_one_letter_code
_entity_poly.pdbx_strand_id
1 'polypeptide(L)'
;MARVDYFLRVACPYSGIRAIFCFGVFKTPETMRTSVVALGKHFGNLGKMYGEYRFALAPNEQKAMKGFVNQAFVGVFRTYVWNQWWYYIPSAAACYMVYDWAKKANAASNRKNPADYANDQ
;
A
#
# COMPACT_ATOMS: atom_id res chain seq x y z
N MET A 1 -41.12 17.27 18.54
CA MET A 1 -40.50 18.58 18.84
C MET A 1 -39.14 18.27 19.47
N ALA A 2 -37.95 18.57 18.95
CA ALA A 2 -37.39 19.52 17.97
C ALA A 2 -36.42 18.80 17.00
N ARG A 3 -36.37 19.12 15.69
CA ARG A 3 -35.48 20.09 15.01
C ARG A 3 -34.00 19.96 15.46
N VAL A 4 -33.14 19.24 14.72
CA VAL A 4 -32.47 19.59 13.44
C VAL A 4 -31.54 20.80 13.65
N ASP A 5 -30.21 20.59 13.52
CA ASP A 5 -29.28 21.44 12.74
C ASP A 5 -27.77 21.23 13.08
N TYR A 6 -27.11 20.53 12.17
CA TYR A 6 -25.82 20.82 11.53
C TYR A 6 -24.52 20.97 12.35
N PHE A 7 -23.80 19.85 12.40
CA PHE A 7 -22.34 19.78 12.50
C PHE A 7 -21.70 20.38 11.22
N LEU A 8 -21.27 21.62 11.32
CA LEU A 8 -20.47 22.31 10.30
C LEU A 8 -19.07 21.70 10.23
N ARG A 9 -18.77 21.07 9.09
CA ARG A 9 -17.41 20.83 8.60
C ARG A 9 -16.79 22.17 8.20
N VAL A 10 -15.66 22.52 8.83
CA VAL A 10 -14.63 23.42 8.28
C VAL A 10 -13.30 22.82 8.74
N ALA A 11 -12.67 22.00 7.89
CA ALA A 11 -11.51 22.37 7.09
C ALA A 11 -10.26 22.71 7.94
N CYS A 12 -9.24 21.85 7.78
CA CYS A 12 -7.86 22.09 8.18
C CYS A 12 -7.35 23.42 7.59
N PRO A 13 -6.45 24.13 8.31
CA PRO A 13 -5.22 24.48 7.62
C PRO A 13 -3.97 24.26 8.48
N TYR A 14 -3.05 23.51 7.90
CA TYR A 14 -1.60 23.65 7.93
C TYR A 14 -1.08 24.95 8.59
N SER A 15 -0.32 24.81 9.68
CA SER A 15 0.58 25.87 10.15
C SER A 15 1.68 25.27 11.01
N GLY A 16 2.93 25.53 10.63
CA GLY A 16 4.02 25.65 11.60
C GLY A 16 4.98 24.46 11.72
N ILE A 17 5.93 24.43 10.81
CA ILE A 17 7.36 24.14 11.04
C ILE A 17 7.73 24.11 12.54
N ARG A 18 8.12 22.94 13.06
CA ARG A 18 9.14 22.82 14.11
C ARG A 18 9.89 21.49 13.94
N ALA A 19 11.03 21.59 13.26
CA ALA A 19 12.12 20.64 13.41
C ALA A 19 12.58 20.70 14.87
N ILE A 20 12.40 19.60 15.60
CA ILE A 20 13.16 19.33 16.83
C ILE A 20 13.68 17.91 16.67
N PHE A 21 14.98 17.84 16.38
CA PHE A 21 15.83 16.70 16.67
C PHE A 21 15.50 16.19 18.08
N CYS A 22 14.87 15.03 18.18
CA CYS A 22 14.86 14.24 19.41
C CYS A 22 15.61 12.95 19.12
N PHE A 23 16.91 12.97 19.43
CA PHE A 23 17.70 11.77 19.66
C PHE A 23 17.03 11.02 20.81
N GLY A 24 16.36 9.91 20.51
CA GLY A 24 15.55 9.19 21.48
C GLY A 24 15.58 7.68 21.24
N VAL A 25 16.60 7.04 21.82
CA VAL A 25 16.61 5.65 22.30
C VAL A 25 16.28 4.56 21.27
N PHE A 26 17.33 3.89 20.81
CA PHE A 26 17.30 2.56 20.22
C PHE A 26 16.62 1.58 21.21
N LYS A 27 15.32 1.34 21.05
CA LYS A 27 14.59 0.33 21.80
C LYS A 27 14.89 -1.02 21.16
N THR A 28 15.68 -1.83 21.85
CA THR A 28 15.87 -3.25 21.57
C THR A 28 14.51 -3.94 21.41
N PRO A 29 14.39 -4.94 20.52
CA PRO A 29 13.12 -5.60 20.24
C PRO A 29 12.61 -6.25 21.52
N GLU A 30 11.48 -5.76 22.05
CA GLU A 30 10.77 -6.47 23.09
C GLU A 30 10.42 -7.87 22.56
N THR A 31 10.88 -8.85 23.32
CA THR A 31 10.54 -10.26 23.22
C THR A 31 9.09 -10.46 22.76
N MET A 32 8.90 -11.34 21.77
CA MET A 32 7.59 -11.85 21.40
C MET A 32 6.99 -12.55 22.62
N ARG A 33 6.22 -11.83 23.45
CA ARG A 33 5.42 -12.43 24.50
C ARG A 33 4.29 -13.19 23.81
N THR A 34 4.49 -14.48 23.60
CA THR A 34 3.42 -15.45 23.28
C THR A 34 2.52 -15.60 24.51
N SER A 35 1.85 -14.51 24.88
CA SER A 35 0.93 -14.51 26.01
C SER A 35 -0.28 -15.34 25.65
N VAL A 36 -0.83 -16.05 26.63
CA VAL A 36 -2.17 -16.67 26.57
C VAL A 36 -3.27 -15.69 26.13
N VAL A 37 -3.01 -14.38 26.23
CA VAL A 37 -3.86 -13.30 25.70
C VAL A 37 -3.89 -13.25 24.17
N ALA A 38 -2.82 -13.66 23.48
CA ALA A 38 -2.80 -13.82 22.02
C ALA A 38 -3.52 -15.10 21.57
N LEU A 39 -3.46 -16.18 22.37
CA LEU A 39 -4.12 -17.46 22.10
C LEU A 39 -5.60 -17.50 22.51
N GLY A 40 -6.03 -16.63 23.44
CA GLY A 40 -7.39 -16.58 23.98
C GLY A 40 -8.33 -15.58 23.29
N LYS A 41 -7.96 -15.03 22.13
CA LYS A 41 -8.85 -14.18 21.32
C LYS A 41 -9.85 -15.05 20.55
N HIS A 42 -10.80 -15.63 21.28
CA HIS A 42 -11.95 -16.33 20.71
C HIS A 42 -13.14 -15.38 20.53
N PHE A 43 -14.04 -15.71 19.60
CA PHE A 43 -15.32 -15.01 19.44
C PHE A 43 -16.01 -14.88 20.81
N GLY A 44 -16.27 -13.64 21.23
CA GLY A 44 -16.75 -13.30 22.58
C GLY A 44 -15.80 -12.43 23.41
N ASN A 45 -14.48 -12.48 23.14
CA ASN A 45 -13.46 -11.68 23.86
C ASN A 45 -12.70 -10.69 22.95
N LEU A 46 -13.29 -10.30 21.81
CA LEU A 46 -12.64 -9.43 20.81
C LEU A 46 -12.76 -7.93 21.13
N GLY A 47 -13.76 -7.53 21.90
CA GLY A 47 -13.99 -6.14 22.27
C GLY A 47 -15.43 -5.88 22.69
N LYS A 48 -15.66 -4.84 23.48
CA LYS A 48 -17.00 -4.38 23.86
C LYS A 48 -17.49 -3.38 22.83
N MET A 49 -18.48 -3.76 22.02
CA MET A 49 -19.16 -2.86 21.07
C MET A 49 -20.62 -2.72 21.50
N TYR A 50 -21.12 -1.48 21.55
CA TYR A 50 -22.49 -1.15 21.94
C TYR A 50 -23.16 -0.37 20.82
N GLY A 51 -24.45 -0.63 20.56
CA GLY A 51 -25.28 0.19 19.67
C GLY A 51 -25.09 -0.03 18.16
N GLU A 52 -24.47 -1.12 17.72
CA GLU A 52 -24.38 -1.46 16.30
C GLU A 52 -25.51 -2.42 15.89
N TYR A 53 -26.34 -2.01 14.95
CA TYR A 53 -27.36 -2.86 14.33
C TYR A 53 -26.92 -3.23 12.91
N ARG A 54 -26.80 -4.54 12.64
CA ARG A 54 -26.48 -5.05 11.30
C ARG A 54 -27.67 -5.83 10.76
N PHE A 55 -28.19 -5.37 9.62
CA PHE A 55 -29.25 -6.07 8.90
C PHE A 55 -28.63 -6.87 7.76
N ALA A 56 -28.91 -8.16 7.70
CA ALA A 56 -28.50 -9.04 6.62
C ALA A 56 -29.71 -9.79 6.09
N LEU A 57 -29.82 -9.91 4.76
CA LEU A 57 -30.78 -10.81 4.13
C LEU A 57 -30.22 -12.23 4.08
N ALA A 58 -31.10 -13.23 4.08
CA ALA A 58 -30.69 -14.62 3.89
C ALA A 58 -30.06 -14.81 2.49
N PRO A 59 -29.05 -15.69 2.34
CA PRO A 59 -28.27 -15.81 1.10
C PRO A 59 -29.08 -16.34 -0.09
N ASN A 60 -30.18 -17.06 0.16
CA ASN A 60 -31.13 -17.54 -0.86
C ASN A 60 -31.92 -16.41 -1.54
N GLU A 61 -32.05 -15.25 -0.89
CA GLU A 61 -32.79 -14.09 -1.41
C GLU A 61 -31.87 -13.08 -2.11
N GLN A 62 -30.55 -13.26 -2.02
CA GLN A 62 -29.56 -12.38 -2.61
C GLN A 62 -29.10 -12.89 -3.99
N LYS A 63 -28.97 -11.98 -4.96
CA LYS A 63 -28.30 -12.29 -6.23
C LYS A 63 -26.79 -12.30 -5.99
N ALA A 64 -26.15 -13.45 -6.19
CA ALA A 64 -24.71 -13.64 -5.96
C ALA A 64 -23.81 -12.63 -6.69
N MET A 65 -24.22 -12.17 -7.89
CA MET A 65 -23.43 -11.27 -8.73
C MET A 65 -24.21 -10.00 -9.09
N LYS A 66 -24.85 -9.37 -8.09
CA LYS A 66 -25.55 -8.09 -8.30
C LYS A 66 -24.56 -7.01 -8.75
N GLY A 67 -24.73 -6.51 -9.97
CA GLY A 67 -23.89 -5.43 -10.49
C GLY A 67 -22.46 -5.87 -10.83
N PHE A 68 -22.28 -7.11 -11.30
CA PHE A 68 -20.98 -7.69 -11.63
C PHE A 68 -20.08 -6.75 -12.43
N VAL A 69 -20.60 -6.14 -13.51
CA VAL A 69 -19.77 -5.28 -14.37
C VAL A 69 -19.25 -4.03 -13.63
N ASN A 70 -20.13 -3.37 -12.87
CA ASN A 70 -19.74 -2.17 -12.12
C ASN A 70 -18.78 -2.49 -10.97
N GLN A 71 -18.98 -3.60 -10.25
CA GLN A 71 -18.09 -3.95 -9.15
C GLN A 71 -16.77 -4.56 -9.63
N ALA A 72 -16.84 -5.54 -10.53
CA ALA A 72 -15.68 -6.30 -10.98
C ALA A 72 -14.80 -5.55 -11.98
N PHE A 73 -15.38 -4.70 -12.84
CA PHE A 73 -14.58 -3.95 -13.82
C PHE A 73 -14.39 -2.49 -13.42
N VAL A 74 -15.47 -1.74 -13.17
CA VAL A 74 -15.35 -0.30 -12.89
C VAL A 74 -14.64 -0.05 -11.55
N GLY A 75 -14.98 -0.81 -10.51
CA GLY A 75 -14.32 -0.70 -9.19
C GLY A 75 -12.85 -1.09 -9.22
N VAL A 76 -12.53 -2.22 -9.85
CA VAL A 76 -11.16 -2.73 -10.00
C VAL A 76 -10.31 -1.79 -10.84
N PHE A 77 -10.81 -1.35 -12.00
CA PHE A 77 -10.11 -0.41 -12.86
C PHE A 77 -9.81 0.91 -12.15
N ARG A 78 -10.79 1.49 -11.44
CA ARG A 78 -10.56 2.71 -10.66
C ARG A 78 -9.50 2.52 -9.58
N THR A 79 -9.49 1.36 -8.93
CA THR A 79 -8.52 1.08 -7.85
C THR A 79 -7.11 0.91 -8.39
N TYR A 80 -6.92 0.04 -9.38
CA TYR A 80 -5.59 -0.29 -9.88
C TYR A 80 -5.04 0.76 -10.85
N VAL A 81 -5.86 1.19 -11.82
CA VAL A 81 -5.40 2.06 -12.91
C VAL A 81 -5.41 3.52 -12.50
N TRP A 82 -6.42 3.99 -11.75
CA TRP A 82 -6.49 5.41 -11.39
C TRP A 82 -5.77 5.71 -10.08
N ASN A 83 -5.99 4.92 -9.04
CA ASN A 83 -5.48 5.25 -7.70
C ASN A 83 -4.08 4.69 -7.41
N GLN A 84 -3.67 3.58 -8.04
CA GLN A 84 -2.45 2.85 -7.62
C GLN A 84 -1.34 2.79 -8.68
N TRP A 85 -1.58 3.18 -9.92
CA TRP A 85 -0.60 3.07 -11.00
C TRP A 85 0.73 3.79 -10.70
N TRP A 86 0.67 4.96 -10.05
CA TRP A 86 1.83 5.77 -9.71
C TRP A 86 2.76 5.14 -8.67
N TYR A 87 2.30 4.15 -7.91
CA TYR A 87 3.14 3.42 -6.95
C TYR A 87 3.93 2.30 -7.65
N TYR A 88 3.31 1.60 -8.60
CA TYR A 88 3.89 0.42 -9.24
C TYR A 88 4.67 0.73 -10.53
N ILE A 89 4.20 1.68 -11.34
CA ILE A 89 4.83 1.97 -12.64
C ILE A 89 6.27 2.51 -12.50
N PRO A 90 6.57 3.46 -11.59
CA PRO A 90 7.92 4.00 -11.50
C PRO A 90 8.96 2.97 -11.05
N SER A 91 8.59 2.08 -10.11
CA SER A 91 9.50 1.03 -9.64
C SER A 91 9.77 -0.03 -10.72
N ALA A 92 8.74 -0.42 -11.49
CA ALA A 92 8.91 -1.31 -12.64
C ALA A 92 9.76 -0.69 -13.75
N ALA A 93 9.50 0.59 -14.10
CA ALA A 93 10.24 1.30 -15.12
C ALA A 93 11.72 1.48 -14.74
N ALA A 94 12.01 1.81 -13.48
CA ALA A 94 13.37 1.91 -12.96
C ALA A 94 14.13 0.58 -13.11
N CYS A 95 13.53 -0.53 -12.71
CA CYS A 95 14.13 -1.86 -12.91
C CYS A 95 14.42 -2.16 -14.39
N TYR A 96 13.49 -1.83 -15.28
CA TYR A 96 13.68 -2.08 -16.71
C TYR A 96 14.83 -1.25 -17.31
N MET A 97 14.96 0.02 -16.90
CA MET A 97 16.05 0.88 -17.35
C MET A 97 17.42 0.34 -16.92
N VAL A 98 17.54 -0.13 -15.68
CA VAL A 98 18.77 -0.76 -15.18
C VAL A 98 19.10 -2.04 -15.96
N TYR A 99 18.08 -2.87 -16.22
CA TYR A 99 18.25 -4.10 -17.00
C TYR A 99 18.77 -3.83 -18.42
N ASP A 100 18.17 -2.87 -19.13
CA ASP A 100 18.57 -2.54 -20.50
C ASP A 100 20.00 -1.98 -20.56
N TRP A 101 20.36 -1.11 -19.63
CA TRP A 101 21.73 -0.61 -19.50
C TRP A 101 22.73 -1.74 -19.24
N ALA A 102 22.46 -2.62 -18.27
CA ALA A 102 23.36 -3.71 -17.91
C ALA A 102 23.60 -4.67 -19.10
N LYS A 103 22.56 -4.95 -19.89
CA LYS A 103 22.66 -5.81 -21.07
C LYS A 103 23.51 -5.17 -22.17
N LYS A 104 23.31 -3.88 -22.43
CA LYS A 104 24.10 -3.10 -23.43
C LYS A 104 25.55 -2.95 -23.00
N ALA A 105 25.80 -2.62 -21.73
CA ALA A 105 27.14 -2.50 -21.17
C ALA A 105 27.90 -3.82 -21.23
N ASN A 106 27.27 -4.93 -20.84
CA ASN A 106 27.89 -6.26 -20.94
C ASN A 106 28.22 -6.62 -22.40
N ALA A 107 27.32 -6.34 -23.34
CA ALA A 107 27.58 -6.56 -24.76
C ALA A 107 28.73 -5.70 -25.31
N ALA A 108 28.88 -4.46 -24.82
CA ALA A 108 29.98 -3.57 -25.21
C ALA A 108 31.31 -4.01 -24.60
N SER A 109 31.35 -4.36 -23.31
CA SER A 109 32.56 -4.78 -22.61
C SER A 109 33.11 -6.13 -23.10
N ASN A 110 32.25 -7.02 -23.59
CA ASN A 110 32.69 -8.28 -24.19
C ASN A 110 33.26 -8.10 -25.61
N ARG A 111 33.11 -6.92 -26.23
CA ARG A 111 33.77 -6.64 -27.51
C ARG A 111 35.21 -6.25 -27.23
N LYS A 112 36.12 -6.88 -27.97
CA LYS A 112 37.54 -6.53 -27.96
C LYS A 112 37.70 -5.09 -28.46
N ASN A 113 38.49 -4.30 -27.74
CA ASN A 113 38.81 -2.94 -28.14
C ASN A 113 40.00 -2.96 -29.12
N PRO A 114 39.85 -2.48 -30.38
CA PRO A 114 40.93 -2.48 -31.35
C PRO A 114 42.11 -1.57 -30.96
N ALA A 115 41.90 -0.59 -30.09
CA ALA A 115 42.95 0.34 -29.66
C ALA A 115 44.03 -0.33 -28.77
N ASP A 116 43.68 -1.40 -28.07
CA ASP A 116 44.62 -2.10 -27.17
C ASP A 116 45.62 -2.99 -27.93
N TYR A 117 45.37 -3.27 -29.22
CA TYR A 117 46.24 -4.07 -30.08
C TYR A 117 47.09 -3.24 -31.06
N ALA A 118 47.00 -1.90 -30.99
CA ALA A 118 47.69 -1.01 -31.93
C ALA A 118 49.20 -0.89 -31.68
N ASN A 119 49.69 -1.28 -30.50
CA ASN A 119 51.07 -1.08 -30.06
C ASN A 119 51.73 -2.37 -29.53
N ASP A 120 51.10 -3.53 -29.80
CA ASP A 120 51.63 -4.85 -29.44
C ASP A 120 52.38 -5.37 -30.68
N GLN A 121 53.69 -5.10 -30.73
CA GLN A 121 54.65 -5.59 -31.73
C GLN A 121 55.52 -6.71 -31.15
#